data_AF-A0A522E5G4-F1
#
_entry.id   AF-A0A522E5G4-F1
#
_cell.length_a   1.000
_cell.length_b   1.000
_cell.length_c   1.000
_cell.angle_alpha   90.00
_cell.angle_beta   90.00
_cell.angle_gamma   90.00
#
_symmetry.space_group_name_H-M   'P 1'
#
loop_
_entity.id
_entity.type
_entity.pdbx_description
1 polymer ?
#
loop_
_entity_poly.entity_id
_entity_poly.type
_entity_poly.pdbx_seq_one_letter_code
_entity_poly.pdbx_strand_id
1 'polypeptide(L)'
;PDFLQKTNYQIVNLDDEDQCCQALKWWDQLIADGGEGMVMKPIDFTAQGKKGLVQPGIKCRGPEYLRIIYGPEYLRTENLERLRKRGLGKKRNLALQEYALGYEALKHFVEGNPLHKVHECVFGVLALESEPVDPRL
;
A
#
# COMPACT_ATOMS: atom_id res chain seq x y z
N PRO A 1 1.49 -8.90 -27.52
CA PRO A 1 2.71 -8.66 -26.71
C PRO A 1 2.60 -7.40 -25.84
N ASP A 2 2.07 -6.31 -26.40
CA ASP A 2 1.95 -5.00 -25.73
C ASP A 2 0.93 -4.92 -24.59
N PHE A 3 0.23 -6.02 -24.29
CA PHE A 3 -0.69 -6.09 -23.15
C PHE A 3 0.05 -6.21 -21.81
N LEU A 4 1.25 -6.81 -21.79
CA LEU A 4 2.07 -6.93 -20.59
C LEU A 4 3.12 -5.81 -20.57
N GLN A 5 2.95 -4.88 -19.63
CA GLN A 5 3.84 -3.74 -19.44
C GLN A 5 4.75 -3.95 -18.24
N LYS A 6 6.00 -3.47 -18.33
CA LYS A 6 6.91 -3.46 -17.19
C LYS A 6 6.50 -2.35 -16.23
N THR A 7 6.56 -2.63 -14.92
CA THR A 7 6.39 -1.59 -13.90
C THR A 7 7.69 -0.81 -13.75
N ASN A 8 7.63 0.51 -13.85
CA ASN A 8 8.75 1.38 -13.50
C ASN A 8 8.99 1.34 -11.98
N TYR A 9 10.24 1.19 -11.53
CA TYR A 9 10.58 1.11 -10.11
C TYR A 9 11.99 1.66 -9.83
N GLN A 10 12.24 1.99 -8.58
CA GLN A 10 13.57 2.31 -8.06
C GLN A 10 13.81 1.57 -6.73
N ILE A 11 15.06 1.19 -6.48
CA ILE A 11 15.53 0.72 -5.19
C ILE A 11 16.22 1.89 -4.50
N VAL A 12 15.86 2.13 -3.24
CA VAL A 12 16.30 3.31 -2.50
C VAL A 12 16.86 2.86 -1.15
N ASN A 13 18.12 3.20 -0.87
CA ASN A 13 18.65 3.14 0.47
C ASN A 13 18.17 4.36 1.26
N LEU A 14 17.37 4.13 2.30
CA LEU A 14 16.80 5.21 3.12
C LEU A 14 17.83 5.90 4.03
N ASP A 15 19.02 5.31 4.21
CA ASP A 15 20.13 5.93 4.95
C ASP A 15 21.04 6.80 4.04
N ASP A 16 20.74 6.87 2.74
CA ASP A 16 21.47 7.67 1.74
C ASP A 16 20.59 8.85 1.30
N GLU A 17 20.98 10.06 1.71
CA GLU A 17 20.25 11.30 1.42
C GLU A 17 20.15 11.61 -0.08
N ASP A 18 21.20 11.29 -0.85
CA ASP A 18 21.22 11.54 -2.29
C ASP A 18 20.25 10.61 -3.01
N GLN A 19 20.19 9.33 -2.61
CA GLN A 19 19.20 8.39 -3.14
C GLN A 19 17.77 8.80 -2.77
N CYS A 20 17.54 9.28 -1.55
CA CYS A 20 16.24 9.80 -1.15
C CYS A 20 15.82 11.01 -2.01
N CYS A 21 16.75 11.94 -2.27
CA CYS A 21 16.49 13.09 -3.14
C CYS A 21 16.18 12.67 -4.59
N GLN A 22 16.87 11.66 -5.12
CA GLN A 22 16.60 11.11 -6.46
C GLN A 22 15.22 10.45 -6.52
N ALA A 23 14.84 9.70 -5.50
CA ALA A 23 13.52 9.06 -5.41
C ALA A 23 12.38 10.08 -5.36
N LEU A 24 12.56 11.19 -4.62
CA LEU A 24 11.60 12.29 -4.59
C LEU A 24 11.45 12.95 -5.97
N LYS A 25 12.55 13.27 -6.65
CA LYS A 25 12.51 13.84 -8.01
C LYS A 25 11.84 12.89 -9.01
N TRP A 26 12.10 11.59 -8.91
CA TRP A 26 11.45 10.59 -9.74
C TRP A 26 9.94 10.54 -9.47
N TRP A 27 9.53 10.60 -8.21
CA TRP A 27 8.11 10.66 -7.84
C TRP A 27 7.44 11.93 -8.33
N ASP A 28 8.09 13.09 -8.20
CA ASP A 28 7.60 14.38 -8.70
C ASP A 28 7.37 14.34 -10.22
N GLN A 29 8.30 13.77 -10.97
CA GLN A 29 8.15 13.60 -12.42
C GLN A 29 6.99 12.64 -12.75
N LEU A 30 6.90 11.51 -12.06
CA LEU A 30 5.84 10.52 -12.25
C LEU A 30 4.44 11.13 -12.09
N ILE A 31 4.24 11.95 -11.05
CA ILE A 31 2.94 12.60 -10.80
C ILE A 31 2.70 13.78 -11.76
N ALA A 32 3.76 14.47 -12.22
CA ALA A 32 3.64 15.53 -13.23
C ALA A 32 3.20 14.98 -14.59
N ASP A 33 3.62 13.76 -14.93
CA ASP A 33 3.22 13.05 -16.14
C ASP A 33 1.82 12.40 -16.03
N GLY A 34 1.08 12.66 -14.95
CA GLY A 34 -0.28 12.17 -14.73
C GLY A 34 -0.38 10.84 -13.98
N GLY A 35 0.74 10.33 -13.45
CA GLY A 35 0.74 9.14 -12.59
C GLY A 35 0.01 9.36 -11.27
N GLU A 36 -0.62 8.29 -10.74
CA GLU A 36 -1.29 8.33 -9.43
C GLU A 36 -0.30 8.60 -8.29
N GLY A 37 0.91 8.04 -8.37
CA GLY A 37 1.92 8.06 -7.33
C GLY A 37 2.68 6.73 -7.27
N MET A 38 3.19 6.37 -6.09
CA MET A 38 4.03 5.18 -5.91
C MET A 38 3.57 4.30 -4.75
N VAL A 39 4.03 3.05 -4.76
CA VAL A 39 3.94 2.12 -3.62
C VAL A 39 5.35 1.81 -3.14
N MET A 40 5.66 2.21 -1.91
CA MET A 40 6.91 1.88 -1.24
C MET A 40 6.80 0.50 -0.58
N LYS A 41 7.77 -0.38 -0.83
CA LYS A 41 7.80 -1.75 -0.30
C LYS A 41 9.17 -1.99 0.34
N PRO A 42 9.24 -2.79 1.42
CA PRO A 42 10.53 -3.30 1.88
C PRO A 42 11.22 -4.13 0.77
N ILE A 43 12.55 -4.23 0.82
CA ILE A 43 13.31 -5.08 -0.12
C ILE A 43 12.92 -6.55 0.04
N ASP A 44 12.83 -7.01 1.28
CA ASP A 44 12.33 -8.34 1.59
C ASP A 44 10.80 -8.37 1.50
N PHE A 45 10.26 -9.40 0.85
CA PHE A 45 8.81 -9.56 0.67
C PHE A 45 8.06 -9.59 2.01
N THR A 46 8.59 -10.35 2.97
CA THR A 46 8.12 -10.39 4.37
C THR A 46 9.21 -9.80 5.26
N ALA A 47 9.06 -8.54 5.64
CA ALA A 47 10.02 -7.85 6.52
C ALA A 47 9.51 -7.76 7.97
N GLN A 48 10.39 -7.96 8.94
CA GLN A 48 10.12 -7.73 10.36
C GLN A 48 10.95 -6.55 10.88
N GLY A 49 10.31 -5.68 11.64
CA GLY A 49 10.96 -4.58 12.35
C GLY A 49 10.88 -4.78 13.86
N LYS A 50 11.32 -3.78 14.63
CA LYS A 50 11.32 -3.81 16.10
C LYS A 50 9.94 -4.06 16.74
N LYS A 51 8.84 -3.85 16.00
CA LYS A 51 7.45 -3.99 16.45
C LYS A 51 6.70 -5.14 15.77
N GLY A 52 7.42 -6.09 15.15
CA GLY A 52 6.84 -7.20 14.41
C GLY A 52 6.77 -6.93 12.91
N LEU A 53 5.78 -7.51 12.24
CA LEU A 53 5.62 -7.46 10.79
C LEU A 53 5.49 -6.01 10.27
N VAL A 54 6.28 -5.66 9.26
CA VAL A 54 6.25 -4.36 8.59
C VAL A 54 5.15 -4.36 7.53
N GLN A 55 4.58 -3.19 7.25
CA GLN A 55 3.61 -3.05 6.15
C GLN A 55 4.25 -3.51 4.83
N PRO A 56 3.62 -4.43 4.09
CA PRO A 56 4.18 -4.98 2.85
C PRO A 56 4.17 -3.95 1.70
N GLY A 57 3.34 -2.91 1.82
CA GLY A 57 3.30 -1.80 0.89
C GLY A 57 2.66 -0.56 1.49
N ILE A 58 3.24 0.60 1.21
CA ILE A 58 2.71 1.91 1.62
C ILE A 58 2.48 2.75 0.36
N LYS A 59 1.23 3.16 0.14
CA LYS A 59 0.85 4.04 -0.97
C LYS A 59 1.20 5.50 -0.68
N CYS A 60 1.82 6.18 -1.64
CA CYS A 60 2.09 7.61 -1.64
C CYS A 60 1.57 8.22 -2.94
N ARG A 61 0.43 8.92 -2.86
CA ARG A 61 -0.32 9.42 -4.02
C ARG A 61 -0.05 10.91 -4.26
N GLY A 62 0.03 11.30 -5.52
CA GLY A 62 0.22 12.68 -5.95
C GLY A 62 -0.96 13.59 -5.62
N PRO A 63 -0.73 14.91 -5.49
CA PRO A 63 -1.77 15.85 -5.06
C PRO A 63 -2.93 15.96 -6.05
N GLU A 64 -2.67 15.94 -7.35
CA GLU A 64 -3.73 16.04 -8.36
C GLU A 64 -4.62 14.78 -8.37
N TYR A 65 -4.03 13.59 -8.23
CA TYR A 65 -4.80 12.36 -8.05
C TYR A 65 -5.67 12.41 -6.78
N LEU A 66 -5.13 12.94 -5.69
CA LEU A 66 -5.86 13.03 -4.42
C LEU A 66 -7.10 13.95 -4.48
N ARG A 67 -7.25 14.81 -5.50
CA ARG A 67 -8.51 15.54 -5.73
C ARG A 67 -9.67 14.61 -6.08
N ILE A 68 -9.40 13.48 -6.74
CA ILE A 68 -10.41 12.46 -7.06
C ILE A 68 -10.94 11.82 -5.76
N ILE A 69 -10.05 11.67 -4.77
CA ILE A 69 -10.34 10.98 -3.51
C ILE A 69 -10.93 11.91 -2.44
N TYR A 70 -10.38 13.11 -2.30
CA TYR A 70 -10.72 14.05 -1.24
C TYR A 70 -11.55 15.26 -1.70
N GLY A 71 -11.80 15.37 -3.01
CA GLY A 71 -12.51 16.48 -3.64
C GLY A 71 -11.57 17.58 -4.16
N PRO A 72 -12.03 18.42 -5.10
CA PRO A 72 -11.19 19.39 -5.80
C PRO A 72 -10.59 20.47 -4.88
N GLU A 73 -11.21 20.76 -3.74
CA GLU A 73 -10.82 21.84 -2.81
C GLU A 73 -10.00 21.35 -1.61
N TYR A 74 -9.56 20.08 -1.59
CA TYR A 74 -8.95 19.48 -0.40
C TYR A 74 -7.65 20.16 0.07
N LEU A 75 -6.96 20.87 -0.84
CA LEU A 75 -5.73 21.61 -0.54
C LEU A 75 -5.97 22.98 0.13
N ARG A 76 -7.21 23.47 0.22
CA ARG A 76 -7.50 24.68 1.02
C ARG A 76 -7.09 24.43 2.47
N THR A 77 -6.48 25.43 3.11
CA THR A 77 -5.86 25.29 4.44
C THR A 77 -6.81 24.66 5.45
N GLU A 78 -8.05 25.13 5.52
CA GLU A 78 -9.09 24.63 6.42
C GLU A 78 -9.47 23.16 6.16
N ASN A 79 -9.45 22.73 4.90
CA ASN A 79 -9.72 21.34 4.53
C ASN A 79 -8.51 20.45 4.85
N LEU A 80 -7.31 20.90 4.51
CA LEU A 80 -6.08 20.15 4.69
C LEU A 80 -5.79 19.93 6.18
N GLU A 81 -5.97 20.94 7.03
CA GLU A 81 -5.81 20.82 8.48
C GLU A 81 -6.74 19.78 9.09
N ARG A 82 -8.00 19.75 8.65
CA ARG A 82 -8.97 18.74 9.07
C ARG A 82 -8.57 17.33 8.58
N LEU A 83 -8.15 17.20 7.33
CA LEU A 83 -7.78 15.91 6.72
C LEU A 83 -6.48 15.31 7.28
N ARG A 84 -5.58 16.14 7.79
CA ARG A 84 -4.35 15.67 8.48
C ARG A 84 -4.67 14.86 9.73
N LYS A 85 -5.81 15.12 10.40
CA LYS A 85 -6.29 14.33 11.54
C LYS A 85 -6.94 13.02 11.05
N ARG A 86 -6.12 12.06 10.63
CA ARG A 86 -6.57 10.74 10.13
C ARG A 86 -6.07 9.56 10.96
N GLY A 87 -6.98 8.65 11.28
CA GLY A 87 -6.66 7.41 12.00
C GLY A 87 -6.20 6.31 11.06
N LEU A 88 -4.89 6.12 10.89
CA LEU A 88 -4.33 5.07 10.02
C LEU A 88 -4.24 3.69 10.70
N GLY A 89 -4.47 3.62 12.01
CA GLY A 89 -4.24 2.39 12.81
C GLY A 89 -5.09 1.20 12.37
N LYS A 90 -6.41 1.40 12.22
CA LYS A 90 -7.32 0.31 11.83
C LYS A 90 -6.97 -0.26 10.45
N LYS A 91 -6.77 0.61 9.43
CA LYS A 91 -6.42 0.17 8.07
C LYS A 91 -5.05 -0.52 8.01
N ARG A 92 -4.07 -0.05 8.78
CA ARG A 92 -2.76 -0.71 8.90
C ARG A 92 -2.87 -2.10 9.52
N ASN A 93 -3.71 -2.27 10.55
CA ASN A 93 -3.90 -3.58 11.18
C ASN A 93 -4.58 -4.55 10.20
N LEU A 94 -5.70 -4.14 9.58
CA LEU A 94 -6.40 -4.93 8.58
C LEU A 94 -5.48 -5.37 7.44
N ALA A 95 -4.67 -4.46 6.89
CA ALA A 95 -3.72 -4.79 5.83
C ALA A 95 -2.70 -5.88 6.24
N LEU A 96 -2.26 -5.91 7.50
CA LEU A 96 -1.36 -6.96 8.00
C LEU A 96 -2.08 -8.30 8.19
N GLN A 97 -3.32 -8.27 8.66
CA GLN A 97 -4.15 -9.47 8.83
C GLN A 97 -4.51 -10.09 7.48
N GLU A 98 -4.96 -9.28 6.51
CA GLU A 98 -5.23 -9.68 5.14
C GLU A 98 -3.97 -10.24 4.48
N TYR A 99 -2.82 -9.58 4.65
CA TYR A 99 -1.53 -10.08 4.16
C TYR A 99 -1.18 -11.46 4.72
N ALA A 100 -1.29 -11.63 6.05
CA ALA A 100 -0.97 -12.91 6.70
C ALA A 100 -1.89 -14.04 6.22
N LEU A 101 -3.20 -13.78 6.09
CA LEU A 101 -4.16 -14.74 5.57
C LEU A 101 -3.88 -15.08 4.10
N GLY A 102 -3.61 -14.08 3.26
CA GLY A 102 -3.27 -14.31 1.86
C GLY A 102 -2.00 -15.13 1.68
N TYR A 103 -0.97 -14.85 2.49
CA TYR A 103 0.27 -15.62 2.49
C TYR A 103 0.04 -17.08 2.91
N GLU A 104 -0.71 -17.31 4.01
CA GLU A 104 -0.99 -18.67 4.48
C GLU A 104 -1.88 -19.44 3.50
N ALA A 105 -2.82 -18.78 2.81
CA ALA A 105 -3.61 -19.40 1.75
C ALA A 105 -2.73 -19.93 0.61
N LEU A 106 -1.77 -19.12 0.14
CA LEU A 106 -0.82 -19.52 -0.90
C LEU A 106 0.06 -20.68 -0.43
N LYS A 107 0.52 -20.64 0.81
CA LYS A 107 1.32 -21.71 1.41
C LYS A 107 0.52 -23.03 1.49
N HIS A 108 -0.72 -22.99 1.99
CA HIS A 108 -1.58 -24.16 2.02
C HIS A 108 -1.78 -24.77 0.63
N PHE A 109 -1.98 -23.93 -0.38
CA PHE A 109 -2.14 -24.37 -1.76
C PHE A 109 -0.88 -25.04 -2.31
N VAL A 110 0.28 -24.40 -2.15
CA VAL A 110 1.57 -24.92 -2.67
C VAL A 110 1.98 -26.22 -1.98
N GLU A 111 1.65 -26.38 -0.69
CA GLU A 111 1.91 -27.61 0.07
C GLU A 111 0.92 -28.76 -0.23
N GLY A 112 -0.09 -28.53 -1.06
CA GLY A 112 -1.10 -29.55 -1.41
C GLY A 112 -2.06 -29.88 -0.27
N ASN A 113 -2.26 -28.95 0.68
CA ASN A 113 -3.21 -29.13 1.76
C ASN A 113 -4.66 -29.17 1.24
N PRO A 114 -5.62 -29.76 1.99
CA PRO A 114 -7.01 -29.81 1.59
C PRO A 114 -7.59 -28.42 1.28
N LEU A 115 -8.48 -28.34 0.29
CA LEU A 115 -9.03 -27.07 -0.20
C LEU A 115 -9.66 -26.20 0.90
N HIS A 116 -10.27 -26.82 1.93
CA HIS A 116 -10.86 -26.07 3.04
C HIS A 116 -9.83 -25.27 3.84
N LYS A 117 -8.55 -25.70 3.88
CA LYS A 117 -7.44 -24.95 4.48
C LYS A 117 -7.00 -23.75 3.65
N VAL A 118 -7.11 -23.84 2.34
CA VAL A 118 -6.91 -22.66 1.47
C VAL A 118 -8.08 -21.69 1.62
N HIS A 119 -9.31 -22.21 1.57
CA HIS A 119 -10.52 -21.41 1.61
C HIS A 119 -10.77 -20.73 2.96
N GLU A 120 -10.39 -21.33 4.10
CA GLU A 120 -10.52 -20.66 5.41
C GLU A 120 -9.74 -19.33 5.43
N CYS A 121 -8.54 -19.31 4.84
CA CYS A 121 -7.74 -18.09 4.72
C CYS A 121 -8.31 -17.09 3.71
N VAL A 122 -8.69 -17.56 2.51
CA VAL A 122 -9.27 -16.72 1.45
C VAL A 122 -10.57 -16.05 1.91
N PHE A 123 -11.47 -16.80 2.56
CA PHE A 123 -12.70 -16.24 3.10
C PHE A 123 -12.46 -15.34 4.31
N GLY A 124 -11.38 -15.59 5.07
CA GLY A 124 -10.91 -14.65 6.09
C GLY A 124 -10.58 -13.27 5.52
N VAL A 125 -9.86 -13.19 4.39
CA VAL A 125 -9.58 -11.92 3.70
C VAL A 125 -10.88 -11.23 3.29
N LEU A 126 -11.81 -11.97 2.67
CA LEU A 126 -13.11 -11.43 2.25
C LEU A 126 -13.93 -10.89 3.44
N ALA A 127 -13.89 -11.57 4.58
CA ALA A 127 -14.57 -11.13 5.78
C ALA A 127 -13.95 -9.84 6.34
N LEU A 128 -12.62 -9.71 6.35
CA LEU A 128 -11.93 -8.51 6.82
C LEU A 128 -12.21 -7.29 5.94
N GLU A 129 -12.36 -7.45 4.62
CA GLU A 129 -12.73 -6.35 3.71
C GLU A 129 -14.16 -5.81 3.97
N SER A 130 -14.98 -6.52 4.75
CA SER A 130 -16.29 -6.03 5.19
C SER A 130 -16.23 -5.14 6.44
N GLU A 131 -15.05 -5.03 7.08
CA GLU A 131 -14.87 -4.16 8.24
C GLU A 131 -14.92 -2.68 7.85
N PRO A 132 -15.73 -1.84 8.53
CA PRO A 132 -15.84 -0.43 8.17
C PRO A 132 -14.50 0.28 8.41
N VAL A 133 -13.98 0.89 7.36
CA VAL A 133 -12.79 1.74 7.36
C VAL A 133 -13.06 3.00 6.55
N ASP A 134 -12.28 4.06 6.77
CA ASP A 134 -12.36 5.25 5.95
C ASP A 134 -12.05 4.90 4.47
N PRO A 135 -13.01 5.04 3.54
CA PRO A 135 -12.85 4.59 2.15
C PRO A 135 -11.82 5.41 1.37
N ARG A 136 -11.32 6.51 1.94
CA ARG A 136 -10.32 7.38 1.30
C ARG A 136 -8.87 6.89 1.53
N LEU A 137 -8.67 5.93 2.44
CA LEU A 137 -7.36 5.42 2.87
C LEU A 137 -6.83 4.25 2.03
#